data_AF-A0A6A6YV30-F1
#
_entry.id   AF-A0A6A6YV30-F1
#
_cell.length_a   1.000
_cell.length_b   1.000
_cell.length_c   1.000
_cell.angle_alpha   90.00
_cell.angle_beta   90.00
_cell.angle_gamma   90.00
#
_symmetry.space_group_name_H-M   'P 1'
#
loop_
_entity.id
_entity.type
_entity.pdbx_description
1 polymer ?
#
loop_
_entity_poly.entity_id
_entity_poly.type
_entity_poly.pdbx_seq_one_letter_code
_entity_poly.pdbx_strand_id
1 'polypeptide(L)'
;LRIDAGPVFRCEEPGCHEGFPQKDKLIKHQERHAKPSKCPVPECEYSKTRFALRKDLDRHQRSKHRSHGSELLCPDPKCKRAKLGKGWPRRDNLLRHV
;
A
#
# COMPACT_ATOMS: atom_id res chain seq x y z
N LEU A 1 2.87 21.16 33.25
CA LEU A 1 1.94 20.15 32.69
C LEU A 1 2.68 18.81 32.71
N ARG A 2 2.30 17.89 33.61
CA ARG A 2 2.91 16.55 33.66
C ARG A 2 2.25 15.71 32.56
N ILE A 3 3.03 15.30 31.57
CA ILE A 3 2.60 14.28 30.60
C ILE A 3 3.03 12.95 31.21
N ASP A 4 2.11 12.27 31.87
CA ASP A 4 2.30 10.87 32.28
C ASP A 4 2.31 10.00 31.03
N ALA A 5 3.46 9.91 30.38
CA ALA A 5 3.72 8.88 29.39
C ALA A 5 3.90 7.56 30.15
N GLY A 6 2.81 6.81 30.31
CA GLY A 6 2.87 5.42 30.74
C GLY A 6 3.81 4.60 29.85
N PRO A 7 4.19 3.37 30.26
CA PRO A 7 5.14 2.56 29.51
C PRO A 7 4.69 2.37 28.05
N VAL A 8 5.55 2.81 27.11
CA VAL A 8 5.36 2.65 25.67
C VAL A 8 6.01 1.35 25.22
N PHE A 9 5.22 0.47 24.61
CA PHE A 9 5.69 -0.77 23.99
C PHE A 9 6.31 -0.47 22.64
N ARG A 10 7.64 -0.59 22.52
CA ARG A 10 8.39 -0.27 21.30
C ARG A 10 8.53 -1.49 20.41
N CYS A 11 8.51 -1.27 19.09
CA CYS A 11 8.88 -2.31 18.13
C CYS A 11 10.40 -2.53 18.13
N GLU A 12 10.83 -3.79 18.08
CA GLU A 12 12.23 -4.20 18.06
C GLU A 12 12.74 -4.52 16.64
N GLU A 13 11.88 -4.41 15.61
CA GLU A 13 12.30 -4.66 14.23
C GLU A 13 13.34 -3.63 13.77
N PRO A 14 14.46 -4.07 13.17
CA PRO A 14 15.50 -3.17 12.69
C PRO A 14 14.95 -2.10 11.74
N GLY A 15 15.16 -0.83 12.08
CA GLY A 15 14.67 0.32 11.31
C GLY A 15 13.20 0.68 11.54
N CYS A 16 12.52 0.01 12.47
CA CYS A 16 11.22 0.42 12.98
C CYS A 16 11.38 1.21 14.29
N HIS A 17 10.74 2.37 14.37
CA HIS A 17 10.79 3.24 15.56
C HIS A 17 9.40 3.51 16.14
N GLU A 18 8.40 2.69 15.77
CA GLU A 18 7.04 2.86 16.27
C GLU A 18 6.92 2.39 17.74
N GLY A 19 6.16 3.17 18.52
CA GLY A 19 5.85 2.88 19.92
C GLY A 19 4.33 2.92 20.15
N PHE A 20 3.84 2.01 20.97
CA PHE A 20 2.41 1.82 21.20
C PHE A 20 2.08 1.90 22.70
N PRO A 21 0.93 2.47 23.08
CA PRO A 21 0.51 2.56 24.49
C PRO A 21 0.02 1.23 25.06
N GLN A 22 -0.26 0.23 24.21
CA GLN A 22 -0.81 -1.06 24.61
C GLN A 22 -0.11 -2.21 23.88
N LYS A 23 0.04 -3.35 24.58
CA LYS A 23 0.73 -4.53 24.05
C LYS A 23 -0.01 -5.18 22.87
N ASP A 24 -1.34 -5.22 22.87
CA ASP A 24 -2.13 -5.79 21.76
C ASP A 24 -1.92 -5.01 20.44
N LYS A 25 -1.73 -3.69 20.54
CA LYS A 25 -1.42 -2.83 19.39
C LYS A 25 -0.03 -3.12 18.84
N LEU A 26 0.96 -3.33 19.73
CA LEU A 26 2.30 -3.75 19.31
C LEU A 26 2.27 -5.11 18.60
N ILE A 27 1.54 -6.09 19.15
CA ILE A 27 1.42 -7.43 18.54
C ILE A 27 0.83 -7.33 17.12
N LYS A 28 -0.30 -6.62 16.95
CA LYS A 28 -0.90 -6.38 15.62
C LYS A 28 0.04 -5.64 14.67
N HIS A 29 0.85 -4.71 15.19
CA HIS A 29 1.87 -4.06 14.40
C HIS A 29 2.95 -5.06 13.94
N GLN A 30 3.44 -5.93 14.83
CA GLN A 30 4.46 -6.94 14.52
C GLN A 30 3.98 -7.99 13.51
N GLU A 31 2.69 -8.34 13.51
CA GLU A 31 2.10 -9.17 12.45
C GLU A 31 2.29 -8.57 11.05
N ARG A 32 2.41 -7.24 10.94
CA ARG A 32 2.72 -6.60 9.66
C ARG A 32 4.16 -6.92 9.25
N HIS A 33 5.10 -7.00 10.18
CA HIS A 33 6.50 -7.37 9.88
C HIS A 33 6.64 -8.84 9.50
N ALA A 34 5.78 -9.73 10.00
CA ALA A 34 5.77 -11.14 9.58
C ALA A 34 5.41 -11.33 8.10
N LYS A 35 4.83 -10.32 7.45
CA LYS A 35 4.41 -10.42 6.06
C LYS A 35 5.62 -10.47 5.10
N PRO A 36 5.50 -11.20 3.98
CA PRO A 36 6.66 -11.59 3.19
C PRO A 36 7.24 -10.49 2.28
N SER A 37 6.50 -9.42 1.99
CA SER A 37 6.89 -8.53 0.88
C SER A 37 6.61 -7.05 1.15
N LYS A 38 7.62 -6.21 0.94
CA LYS A 38 7.56 -4.74 0.98
C LYS A 38 7.65 -4.15 -0.42
N CYS A 39 7.25 -2.88 -0.59
CA CYS A 39 7.53 -2.20 -1.85
C CYS A 39 9.05 -2.00 -2.02
N PRO A 40 9.65 -2.37 -3.17
CA PRO A 40 11.08 -2.18 -3.40
C PRO A 40 11.46 -0.74 -3.75
N VAL A 41 10.48 0.15 -3.97
CA VAL A 41 10.73 1.57 -4.29
C VAL A 41 11.03 2.32 -2.99
N PRO A 42 12.26 2.85 -2.77
CA PRO A 42 12.67 3.42 -1.49
C PRO A 42 11.79 4.59 -1.00
N GLU A 43 11.42 5.49 -1.91
CA GLU A 43 10.59 6.67 -1.65
C GLU A 43 9.09 6.36 -1.54
N CYS A 44 8.69 5.09 -1.66
CA CYS A 44 7.31 4.71 -1.47
C CYS A 44 6.96 4.66 0.02
N GLU A 45 5.83 5.23 0.42
CA GLU A 45 5.30 5.12 1.79
C GLU A 45 5.18 3.65 2.26
N TYR A 46 4.95 2.73 1.31
CA TYR A 46 4.85 1.30 1.54
C TYR A 46 6.20 0.55 1.48
N SER A 47 7.34 1.26 1.43
CA SER A 47 8.67 0.65 1.51
C SER A 47 9.01 0.17 2.93
N LYS A 48 8.45 0.85 3.95
CA LYS A 48 8.60 0.52 5.38
C LYS A 48 7.47 -0.35 5.91
N THR A 49 6.47 -0.65 5.08
CA THR A 49 5.33 -1.50 5.45
C THR A 49 5.30 -2.72 4.54
N ARG A 50 4.76 -3.83 5.04
CA ARG A 50 4.71 -5.08 4.28
C ARG A 50 3.26 -5.44 3.90
N PHE A 51 3.10 -5.94 2.69
CA PHE A 51 1.84 -6.40 2.12
C PHE A 51 1.56 -7.83 2.59
N ALA A 52 0.31 -8.11 2.97
CA ALA A 52 -0.07 -9.42 3.51
C ALA A 52 0.18 -10.54 2.49
N LEU A 53 -0.06 -10.24 1.22
CA LEU A 53 0.05 -11.19 0.12
C LEU A 53 0.84 -10.55 -1.02
N ARG A 54 1.62 -11.35 -1.75
CA ARG A 54 2.40 -10.90 -2.92
C ARG A 54 1.51 -10.26 -4.00
N LYS A 55 0.26 -10.73 -4.15
CA LYS A 55 -0.73 -10.14 -5.08
C LYS A 55 -1.09 -8.69 -4.73
N ASP A 56 -1.06 -8.33 -3.45
CA ASP A 56 -1.35 -6.95 -3.02
C ASP A 56 -0.17 -6.02 -3.33
N LEU A 57 1.06 -6.52 -3.19
CA LEU A 57 2.27 -5.81 -3.61
C LEU A 57 2.29 -5.59 -5.13
N ASP A 58 2.04 -6.64 -5.92
CA ASP A 58 2.00 -6.53 -7.39
C ASP A 58 0.93 -5.50 -7.85
N ARG A 59 -0.27 -5.55 -7.26
CA ARG A 59 -1.30 -4.54 -7.50
C ARG A 59 -0.85 -3.13 -7.12
N HIS A 60 -0.17 -2.98 -5.98
CA HIS A 60 0.39 -1.70 -5.56
C HIS A 60 1.41 -1.19 -6.58
N GLN A 61 2.35 -2.03 -7.02
CA GLN A 61 3.37 -1.65 -7.99
C GLN A 61 2.79 -1.23 -9.34
N ARG A 62 1.77 -1.94 -9.84
CA ARG A 62 1.10 -1.58 -11.10
C ARG A 62 0.37 -0.23 -11.00
N SER A 63 -0.25 0.05 -9.86
CA SER A 63 -1.07 1.26 -9.69
C SER A 63 -0.28 2.50 -9.27
N LYS A 64 0.75 2.36 -8.44
CA LYS A 64 1.54 3.47 -7.87
C LYS A 64 2.88 3.69 -8.57
N HIS A 65 3.44 2.65 -9.18
CA HIS A 65 4.75 2.71 -9.83
C HIS A 65 4.68 2.44 -11.33
N ARG A 66 3.46 2.35 -11.91
CA ARG A 66 3.19 2.07 -13.34
C ARG A 66 4.11 1.00 -13.92
N SER A 67 4.43 -0.03 -13.13
CA SER A 67 5.48 -1.00 -13.48
C SER A 67 5.13 -1.84 -14.72
N HIS A 68 3.89 -1.82 -15.21
CA HIS A 68 3.45 -2.47 -16.45
C HIS A 68 2.44 -1.59 -17.20
N GLY A 69 2.80 -1.15 -18.40
CA GLY A 69 2.10 -0.17 -19.23
C GLY A 69 0.81 -0.64 -19.93
N SER A 70 -0.02 -1.47 -19.29
CA SER A 70 -1.35 -1.80 -19.83
C SER A 70 -2.44 -1.01 -19.11
N GLU A 71 -2.97 0.00 -19.79
CA GLU A 71 -4.13 0.77 -19.35
C GLU A 71 -5.39 0.21 -20.03
N LEU A 72 -6.44 0.00 -19.25
CA LEU A 72 -7.74 -0.42 -19.76
C LEU A 72 -8.54 0.82 -20.13
N LEU A 73 -8.98 0.91 -21.38
CA LEU A 73 -9.68 2.06 -21.93
C LEU A 73 -11.19 1.84 -21.94
N CYS A 74 -11.95 2.94 -21.89
CA CYS A 74 -13.40 2.88 -22.10
C CYS A 74 -13.70 2.49 -23.57
N PRO A 75 -14.63 1.55 -23.83
CA PRO A 75 -14.95 1.13 -25.20
C PRO A 75 -15.71 2.19 -26.01
N ASP A 76 -16.37 3.16 -25.37
CA ASP A 76 -17.03 4.27 -26.08
C ASP A 76 -16.00 5.28 -26.61
N PRO A 77 -15.83 5.44 -27.94
CA PRO A 77 -14.84 6.35 -28.52
C PRO A 77 -15.06 7.82 -28.15
N LYS A 78 -16.27 8.21 -27.76
CA LYS A 78 -16.59 9.58 -27.34
C LYS A 78 -16.20 9.85 -25.88
N CYS A 79 -15.94 8.81 -25.10
CA CYS A 79 -15.55 8.95 -23.71
C CYS A 79 -14.14 9.52 -23.56
N LYS A 80 -13.94 10.48 -22.64
CA LYS A 80 -12.63 11.06 -22.31
C LYS A 80 -11.60 10.01 -21.84
N ARG A 81 -12.08 8.85 -21.41
CA ARG A 81 -11.29 7.71 -20.90
C ARG A 81 -11.00 6.64 -21.95
N ALA A 82 -11.43 6.84 -23.20
CA ALA A 82 -11.08 5.98 -24.33
C ALA A 82 -9.68 6.29 -24.92
N LYS A 83 -8.99 7.32 -24.42
CA LYS A 83 -7.67 7.75 -24.89
C LYS A 83 -6.55 7.14 -24.04
N LEU A 84 -5.47 6.70 -24.69
CA LEU A 84 -4.22 6.28 -24.01
C LEU A 84 -3.74 7.37 -23.02
N GLY A 85 -3.22 6.95 -21.88
CA GLY A 85 -2.84 7.81 -20.75
C GLY A 85 -3.99 8.21 -19.83
N LYS A 86 -5.26 7.91 -20.20
CA LYS A 86 -6.46 8.20 -19.39
C LYS A 86 -7.17 6.96 -18.87
N GLY A 87 -6.68 5.77 -19.23
CA GLY A 87 -7.27 4.49 -18.85
C GLY A 87 -7.06 4.13 -17.39
N TRP A 88 -7.62 2.99 -16.99
CA TRP A 88 -7.46 2.46 -15.65
C TRP A 88 -6.40 1.36 -15.62
N PRO A 89 -5.58 1.29 -14.56
CA PRO A 89 -4.67 0.17 -14.37
C PRO A 89 -5.38 -1.12 -13.95
N ARG A 90 -6.71 -1.09 -13.69
CA ARG A 90 -7.47 -2.24 -13.18
C ARG A 90 -8.87 -2.34 -13.77
N ARG A 91 -9.32 -3.58 -13.99
CA ARG A 91 -10.59 -3.91 -14.66
C ARG A 91 -11.81 -3.58 -13.82
N ASP A 92 -11.76 -3.81 -12.51
CA ASP A 92 -12.83 -3.43 -11.58
C ASP A 92 -13.15 -1.93 -11.62
N ASN A 93 -12.11 -1.10 -11.79
CA ASN A 93 -12.31 0.34 -11.96
C ASN A 93 -12.95 0.71 -13.30
N LEU A 94 -12.60 0.00 -14.39
CA LEU A 94 -13.25 0.18 -15.69
C LEU A 94 -14.71 -0.29 -15.65
N LEU A 95 -14.98 -1.47 -15.08
CA LEU A 95 -16.34 -2.03 -15.02
C LEU A 95 -17.32 -1.18 -14.20
N ARG A 96 -16.81 -0.39 -13.23
CA ARG A 96 -17.63 0.58 -12.49
C ARG A 96 -17.82 1.90 -13.23
N HIS A 97 -17.03 2.15 -14.28
CA HIS A 97 -17.13 3.37 -15.09
C HIS A 97 -18.08 3.20 -16.28
N VAL A 98 -18.00 2.05 -16.96
CA VAL A 98 -18.85 1.67 -18.10
C VAL A 98 -20.25 1.37 -17.59
#